data_AF-A0A496SWK7-F1
#
_entry.id   AF-A0A496SWK7-F1
#
_cell.length_a   1.000
_cell.length_b   1.000
_cell.length_c   1.000
_cell.angle_alpha   90.00
_cell.angle_beta   90.00
_cell.angle_gamma   90.00
#
_symmetry.space_group_name_H-M   'P 1'
#
loop_
_entity.id
_entity.type
_entity.pdbx_description
1 polymer ?
#
loop_
_entity_poly.entity_id
_entity_poly.type
_entity_poly.pdbx_seq_one_letter_code
_entity_poly.pdbx_strand_id
1 'polypeptide(L)'
;MKRQFFLFIALTVGVFISFVSFSGEKEYSFFPEMVFVPKGSFQMGTTDYANTLPLHKVVLTHDFYISKYEITNQQFADMLNYALSRGYLNRDFLAKKGRQQTVMCISKSPQKLLDLSDEDCQIKYIGGRFVPAEGKEKYPVVEVSWYGAAFYCNMLSEQEGLDKLYNLDDWTCTVYGKSGWRLPTEAEWEYVARYNDGRMYPWGNKGPVSSYANCRSVVNDTSPVGMFSPRGDSSLGVVDMAGNVAEWCNDWYDIYSGVLQEIDPEGPPSSPEVYVSMVKKLWPLKVVRGGSWRYDPDNATKGIPFTIDTVIHKNSCTAYFRSFDYPGLTRPVEGFRVVKITSNSKSKSGVKPVLYKEVKFVSGKDGVWFSRDDEIYHYYTYEYDKQGRKVKMKCYKTGRDSRGFTSDDVLQYYKVFTYEQGRIKRATYYTAAGKDGKWFTSDDREGYYELYEYDKAGYKKRVVRYNPGGDIIQYMVFEYDLQGKVIKDIDFRGQGEDGKWFTSDDRIEKYHLFRYNKNGKMKNAREFHAEHNGKGKDGKWFTSDDVVSSAKEFLYDKNGVHKEDKKYIGAGKDNKWFTDDDILQYYTLYHYSSVRY
;
A
#
# COMPACT_ATOMS: atom_id res chain seq x y z
N MET A 1 57.88 -28.44 53.91
CA MET A 1 58.37 -27.04 53.89
C MET A 1 57.54 -26.23 52.91
N LYS A 2 57.45 -24.90 53.10
CA LYS A 2 56.96 -23.88 52.12
C LYS A 2 57.65 -24.12 50.75
N ARG A 3 57.18 -23.78 49.55
CA ARG A 3 56.16 -22.86 48.94
C ARG A 3 55.96 -23.39 47.48
N GLN A 4 55.00 -23.03 46.62
CA GLN A 4 53.81 -22.15 46.60
C GLN A 4 52.87 -22.62 45.46
N PHE A 5 51.66 -22.05 45.30
CA PHE A 5 50.79 -22.24 44.13
C PHE A 5 51.05 -21.14 43.07
N PHE A 6 51.06 -21.49 41.78
CA PHE A 6 50.83 -20.55 40.68
C PHE A 6 50.05 -21.17 39.52
N LEU A 7 49.23 -20.30 38.91
CA LEU A 7 48.19 -20.55 37.93
C LEU A 7 48.73 -21.06 36.57
N PHE A 8 48.04 -22.01 35.93
CA PHE A 8 48.15 -22.27 34.49
C PHE A 8 46.76 -22.22 33.85
N ILE A 9 46.59 -21.29 32.89
CA ILE A 9 45.39 -21.16 32.07
C ILE A 9 45.60 -22.05 30.83
N ALA A 10 44.77 -23.08 30.67
CA ALA A 10 44.79 -23.94 29.49
C ALA A 10 43.82 -23.41 28.43
N LEU A 11 44.35 -23.02 27.27
CA LEU A 11 43.58 -22.53 26.14
C LEU A 11 43.13 -23.72 25.27
N THR A 12 41.86 -24.12 25.34
CA THR A 12 41.32 -25.21 24.50
C THR A 12 40.79 -24.67 23.17
N VAL A 13 41.47 -25.04 22.07
CA VAL A 13 41.05 -24.72 20.70
C VAL A 13 39.88 -25.62 20.31
N GLY A 14 38.68 -25.04 20.18
CA GLY A 14 37.50 -25.72 19.64
C GLY A 14 37.43 -25.60 18.13
N VAL A 15 37.59 -26.72 17.41
CA VAL A 15 37.43 -26.78 15.95
C VAL A 15 35.95 -26.70 15.59
N PHE A 16 35.50 -25.55 15.09
CA PHE A 16 34.18 -25.42 14.46
C PHE A 16 34.22 -25.97 13.04
N ILE A 17 33.62 -27.14 12.82
CA ILE A 17 33.30 -27.64 11.47
C ILE A 17 32.04 -26.93 11.01
N SER A 18 32.21 -25.83 10.28
CA SER A 18 31.12 -25.15 9.59
C SER A 18 30.66 -25.96 8.37
N PHE A 19 29.47 -26.56 8.47
CA PHE A 19 28.77 -27.08 7.30
C PHE A 19 28.35 -25.91 6.39
N VAL A 20 29.21 -25.56 5.44
CA VAL A 20 28.85 -24.65 4.35
C VAL A 20 27.95 -25.42 3.38
N SER A 21 26.64 -25.21 3.50
CA SER A 21 25.67 -25.73 2.52
C SER A 21 25.84 -24.96 1.21
N PHE A 22 26.45 -25.61 0.21
CA PHE A 22 26.74 -24.99 -1.09
C PHE A 22 25.52 -25.04 -2.01
N SER A 23 24.52 -24.19 -1.72
CA SER A 23 23.43 -23.85 -2.66
C SER A 23 23.50 -22.37 -3.01
N GLY A 24 24.61 -21.98 -3.66
CA GLY A 24 24.84 -20.61 -4.13
C GLY A 24 23.99 -20.27 -5.35
N GLU A 25 22.67 -20.21 -5.21
CA GLU A 25 21.85 -19.43 -6.14
C GLU A 25 22.28 -17.97 -6.01
N LYS A 26 22.81 -17.40 -7.11
CA LYS A 26 23.12 -15.96 -7.16
C LYS A 26 21.81 -15.19 -7.01
N GLU A 27 21.68 -14.44 -5.93
CA GLU A 27 20.54 -13.56 -5.69
C GLU A 27 20.60 -12.40 -6.71
N TYR A 28 19.77 -12.49 -7.76
CA TYR A 28 19.62 -11.44 -8.76
C TYR A 28 18.79 -10.29 -8.18
N SER A 29 19.43 -9.19 -7.80
CA SER A 29 18.75 -7.99 -7.30
C SER A 29 18.60 -6.96 -8.42
N PHE A 30 17.43 -6.93 -9.05
CA PHE A 30 17.06 -5.93 -10.07
C PHE A 30 15.98 -4.96 -9.56
N PHE A 31 15.86 -4.78 -8.24
CA PHE A 31 14.95 -3.79 -7.67
C PHE A 31 15.46 -2.35 -7.88
N PRO A 32 14.63 -1.43 -8.37
CA PRO A 32 14.97 -0.01 -8.42
C PRO A 32 14.74 0.71 -7.10
N GLU A 33 15.47 1.81 -6.87
CA GLU A 33 15.14 2.78 -5.82
C GLU A 33 13.79 3.43 -6.14
N MET A 34 12.89 3.51 -5.15
CA MET A 34 11.51 3.96 -5.34
C MET A 34 11.22 5.26 -4.56
N VAL A 35 10.54 6.19 -5.22
CA VAL A 35 10.02 7.44 -4.64
C VAL A 35 8.53 7.28 -4.36
N PHE A 36 8.09 7.71 -3.19
CA PHE A 36 6.67 7.78 -2.84
C PHE A 36 6.00 8.98 -3.52
N VAL A 37 4.90 8.73 -4.22
CA VAL A 37 4.05 9.74 -4.84
C VAL A 37 2.70 9.75 -4.12
N PRO A 38 2.35 10.84 -3.41
CA PRO A 38 1.04 10.95 -2.79
C PRO A 38 -0.05 11.06 -3.86
N LYS A 39 -1.22 10.50 -3.57
CA LYS A 39 -2.43 10.72 -4.38
C LYS A 39 -2.79 12.20 -4.40
N GLY A 40 -3.44 12.65 -5.47
CA GLY A 40 -3.74 14.06 -5.65
C GLY A 40 -4.47 14.36 -6.96
N SER A 41 -4.43 15.63 -7.37
CA SER A 41 -4.98 16.04 -8.66
C SER A 41 -4.14 17.14 -9.29
N PHE A 42 -4.10 17.17 -10.62
CA PHE A 42 -3.40 18.18 -11.41
C PHE A 42 -4.15 18.50 -12.71
N GLN A 43 -3.63 19.47 -13.46
CA GLN A 43 -4.10 19.79 -14.81
C GLN A 43 -3.18 19.12 -15.84
N MET A 44 -3.74 18.15 -16.56
CA MET A 44 -3.05 17.35 -17.57
C MET A 44 -3.18 18.00 -18.95
N GLY A 45 -2.09 17.99 -19.72
CA GLY A 45 -2.00 18.61 -21.03
C GLY A 45 -1.65 20.11 -21.01
N THR A 46 -1.82 20.73 -22.17
CA THR A 46 -1.57 22.15 -22.42
C THR A 46 -2.41 22.64 -23.61
N THR A 47 -2.59 23.94 -23.72
CA THR A 47 -3.18 24.61 -24.90
C THR A 47 -2.19 24.78 -26.06
N ASP A 48 -0.90 24.48 -25.86
CA ASP A 48 0.14 24.70 -26.86
C ASP A 48 0.08 23.74 -28.07
N TYR A 49 -0.54 22.55 -27.92
CA TYR A 49 -0.60 21.52 -28.96
C TYR A 49 -2.00 20.90 -29.07
N ALA A 50 -2.41 20.56 -30.29
CA ALA A 50 -3.73 19.97 -30.54
C ALA A 50 -3.90 18.58 -29.90
N ASN A 51 -2.84 17.77 -29.84
CA ASN A 51 -2.87 16.43 -29.23
C ASN A 51 -2.73 16.42 -27.70
N THR A 52 -2.57 17.60 -27.08
CA THR A 52 -2.57 17.79 -25.62
C THR A 52 -3.85 18.48 -25.11
N LEU A 53 -4.84 18.66 -25.99
CA LEU A 53 -6.16 19.22 -25.68
C LEU A 53 -7.21 18.11 -25.48
N PRO A 54 -8.24 18.35 -24.62
CA PRO A 54 -8.39 19.52 -23.76
C PRO A 54 -7.40 19.51 -22.58
N LEU A 55 -7.07 20.70 -22.08
CA LEU A 55 -6.52 20.86 -20.74
C LEU A 55 -7.61 20.43 -19.75
N HIS A 56 -7.37 19.36 -18.99
CA HIS A 56 -8.39 18.74 -18.14
C HIS A 56 -7.81 18.31 -16.79
N LYS A 57 -8.68 18.14 -15.80
CA LYS A 57 -8.27 17.77 -14.44
C LYS A 57 -8.18 16.25 -14.30
N VAL A 58 -7.02 15.73 -13.90
CA VAL A 58 -6.91 14.33 -13.48
C VAL A 58 -6.90 14.24 -11.96
N VAL A 59 -7.61 13.26 -11.41
CA VAL A 59 -7.57 12.88 -10.00
C VAL A 59 -7.00 11.47 -9.89
N LEU A 60 -5.83 11.32 -9.26
CA LEU A 60 -5.29 10.04 -8.84
C LEU A 60 -5.79 9.76 -7.42
N THR A 61 -6.54 8.68 -7.20
CA THR A 61 -7.14 8.35 -5.88
C THR A 61 -6.30 7.38 -5.05
N HIS A 62 -5.21 6.90 -5.64
CA HIS A 62 -4.27 5.94 -5.06
C HIS A 62 -2.90 6.58 -4.84
N ASP A 63 -2.30 6.35 -3.68
CA ASP A 63 -0.88 6.64 -3.48
C ASP A 63 -0.07 5.58 -4.25
N PHE A 64 1.08 5.93 -4.81
CA PHE A 64 1.91 4.98 -5.55
C PHE A 64 3.40 5.22 -5.32
N TYR A 65 4.22 4.27 -5.77
CA TYR A 65 5.66 4.41 -5.84
C TYR A 65 6.09 4.39 -7.29
N ILE A 66 7.02 5.26 -7.67
CA ILE A 66 7.67 5.30 -9.00
C ILE A 66 9.17 5.11 -8.84
N SER A 67 9.84 4.44 -9.79
CA SER A 67 11.29 4.34 -9.73
C SER A 67 11.92 5.72 -9.89
N LYS A 68 12.86 6.02 -9.00
CA LYS A 68 13.53 7.31 -8.90
C LYS A 68 14.27 7.68 -10.18
N TYR A 69 14.89 6.67 -10.78
CA TYR A 69 15.63 6.72 -12.03
C TYR A 69 14.92 5.86 -13.09
N GLU A 70 15.34 6.01 -14.34
CA GLU A 70 15.08 5.03 -15.39
C GLU A 70 15.68 3.66 -15.00
N ILE A 71 15.16 2.56 -15.55
CA ILE A 71 15.74 1.24 -15.32
C ILE A 71 17.11 1.16 -16.02
N THR A 72 18.13 0.70 -15.29
CA THR A 72 19.51 0.64 -15.79
C THR A 72 19.81 -0.65 -16.55
N ASN A 73 20.85 -0.63 -17.39
CA ASN A 73 21.37 -1.82 -18.08
C ASN A 73 21.69 -2.98 -17.11
N GLN A 74 22.29 -2.69 -15.94
CA GLN A 74 22.59 -3.73 -14.95
C GLN A 74 21.33 -4.39 -14.41
N GLN A 75 20.34 -3.60 -14.01
CA GLN A 75 19.06 -4.12 -13.52
C GLN A 75 18.33 -4.93 -14.59
N PHE A 76 18.30 -4.47 -15.84
CA PHE A 76 17.66 -5.21 -16.94
C PHE A 76 18.43 -6.50 -17.26
N ALA A 77 19.76 -6.49 -17.26
CA ALA A 77 20.58 -7.69 -17.46
C ALA A 77 20.39 -8.72 -16.33
N ASP A 78 20.27 -8.28 -15.08
CA ASP A 78 19.98 -9.18 -13.95
C ASP A 78 18.56 -9.76 -14.01
N MET A 79 17.56 -8.97 -14.44
CA MET A 79 16.21 -9.46 -14.75
C MET A 79 16.26 -10.52 -15.86
N LEU A 80 17.00 -10.29 -16.95
CA LEU A 80 17.14 -11.25 -18.04
C LEU A 80 17.86 -12.54 -17.61
N ASN A 81 18.89 -12.43 -16.75
CA ASN A 81 19.55 -13.60 -16.17
C ASN A 81 18.61 -14.41 -15.26
N TYR A 82 17.78 -13.74 -14.46
CA TYR A 82 16.72 -14.39 -13.68
C TYR A 82 15.70 -15.07 -14.60
N ALA A 83 15.14 -14.36 -15.58
CA ALA A 83 14.19 -14.93 -16.53
C ALA A 83 14.76 -16.14 -17.31
N LEU A 84 16.05 -16.12 -17.66
CA LEU A 84 16.75 -17.24 -18.31
C LEU A 84 16.90 -18.46 -17.40
N SER A 85 17.16 -18.26 -16.10
CA SER A 85 17.27 -19.36 -15.12
C SER A 85 15.91 -19.98 -14.79
N ARG A 86 14.84 -19.18 -14.85
CA ARG A 86 13.43 -19.60 -14.68
C ARG A 86 12.82 -20.23 -15.94
N GLY A 87 13.53 -20.21 -17.07
CA GLY A 87 13.06 -20.77 -18.34
C GLY A 87 12.05 -19.92 -19.11
N TYR A 88 11.93 -18.62 -18.81
CA TYR A 88 11.00 -17.72 -19.49
C TYR A 88 11.48 -17.20 -20.85
N LEU A 89 12.77 -17.33 -21.16
CA LEU A 89 13.36 -16.80 -22.39
C LEU A 89 13.59 -17.90 -23.44
N ASN A 90 13.25 -17.61 -24.69
CA ASN A 90 13.44 -18.55 -25.80
C ASN A 90 14.93 -18.58 -26.20
N ARG A 91 15.59 -19.71 -25.93
CA ARG A 91 17.03 -19.91 -26.18
C ARG A 91 17.41 -19.97 -27.66
N ASP A 92 16.47 -20.30 -28.55
CA ASP A 92 16.74 -20.40 -30.00
C ASP A 92 17.04 -19.05 -30.62
N PHE A 93 16.40 -17.97 -30.13
CA PHE A 93 16.67 -16.59 -30.54
C PHE A 93 17.97 -16.04 -29.93
N LEU A 94 18.33 -16.46 -28.71
CA LEU A 94 19.61 -16.13 -28.09
C LEU A 94 20.80 -16.81 -28.80
N ALA A 95 20.57 -17.97 -29.40
CA ALA A 95 21.56 -18.74 -30.16
C ALA A 95 21.74 -18.27 -31.63
N LYS A 96 20.88 -17.36 -32.13
CA LYS A 96 21.08 -16.71 -33.43
C LYS A 96 22.33 -15.82 -33.40
N LYS A 97 22.82 -15.45 -34.59
CA LYS A 97 23.97 -14.56 -34.78
C LYS A 97 23.60 -13.41 -35.71
N GLY A 98 24.25 -12.25 -35.54
CA GLY A 98 23.95 -11.04 -36.30
C GLY A 98 22.52 -10.57 -36.08
N ARG A 99 21.91 -9.95 -37.10
CA ARG A 99 20.57 -9.28 -37.12
C ARG A 99 19.34 -10.15 -36.76
N GLN A 100 19.55 -11.35 -36.22
CA GLN A 100 18.51 -12.24 -35.71
C GLN A 100 18.66 -12.54 -34.21
N GLN A 101 19.74 -12.09 -33.57
CA GLN A 101 19.96 -12.30 -32.15
C GLN A 101 19.13 -11.31 -31.33
N THR A 102 18.21 -11.82 -30.54
CA THR A 102 17.25 -10.99 -29.79
C THR A 102 16.72 -11.75 -28.58
N VAL A 103 16.22 -11.04 -27.58
CA VAL A 103 15.52 -11.62 -26.45
C VAL A 103 14.02 -11.73 -26.77
N MET A 104 13.49 -12.95 -26.75
CA MET A 104 12.05 -13.24 -26.83
C MET A 104 11.61 -13.97 -25.56
N CYS A 105 10.43 -13.65 -25.02
CA CYS A 105 9.78 -14.50 -24.01
C CYS A 105 9.17 -15.75 -24.66
N ILE A 106 8.94 -16.79 -23.86
CA ILE A 106 8.10 -17.94 -24.23
C ILE A 106 6.65 -17.63 -23.83
N SER A 107 5.79 -17.47 -24.83
CA SER A 107 4.33 -17.33 -24.68
C SER A 107 3.62 -17.74 -25.98
N LYS A 108 2.27 -17.69 -26.00
CA LYS A 108 1.49 -17.93 -27.24
C LYS A 108 1.62 -16.80 -28.27
N SER A 109 2.01 -15.60 -27.83
CA SER A 109 2.26 -14.43 -28.68
C SER A 109 3.63 -13.83 -28.34
N PRO A 110 4.72 -14.51 -28.75
CA PRO A 110 6.07 -14.14 -28.35
C PRO A 110 6.46 -12.80 -28.98
N GLN A 111 6.89 -11.85 -28.15
CA GLN A 111 7.33 -10.51 -28.57
C GLN A 111 8.82 -10.31 -28.31
N LYS A 112 9.44 -9.44 -29.11
CA LYS A 112 10.79 -8.93 -28.86
C LYS A 112 10.77 -8.16 -27.55
N LEU A 113 11.66 -8.51 -26.62
CA LEU A 113 11.87 -7.77 -25.37
C LEU A 113 13.04 -6.78 -25.50
N LEU A 114 14.13 -7.22 -26.14
CA LEU A 114 15.38 -6.47 -26.32
C LEU A 114 16.02 -6.89 -27.65
N ASP A 115 16.48 -5.95 -28.47
CA ASP A 115 17.34 -6.28 -29.62
C ASP A 115 18.79 -6.42 -29.15
N LEU A 116 19.40 -7.59 -29.34
CA LEU A 116 20.81 -7.84 -29.01
C LEU A 116 21.73 -7.67 -30.23
N SER A 117 21.14 -7.42 -31.40
CA SER A 117 21.83 -7.38 -32.69
C SER A 117 22.05 -5.98 -33.23
N ASP A 118 21.42 -4.98 -32.61
CA ASP A 118 21.70 -3.57 -32.87
C ASP A 118 23.03 -3.13 -32.21
N GLU A 119 23.72 -2.17 -32.83
CA GLU A 119 25.02 -1.70 -32.39
C GLU A 119 24.93 -0.77 -31.17
N ASP A 120 23.79 -0.11 -30.98
CA ASP A 120 23.52 0.73 -29.81
C ASP A 120 23.11 -0.08 -28.56
N CYS A 121 22.91 -1.40 -28.67
CA CYS A 121 22.51 -2.23 -27.53
C CYS A 121 23.62 -2.35 -26.46
N GLN A 122 23.32 -1.84 -25.27
CA GLN A 122 24.27 -1.77 -24.15
C GLN A 122 24.26 -3.03 -23.25
N ILE A 123 23.63 -4.13 -23.68
CA ILE A 123 23.61 -5.44 -22.99
C ILE A 123 24.03 -6.56 -23.96
N LYS A 124 24.95 -7.41 -23.55
CA LYS A 124 25.52 -8.50 -24.36
C LYS A 124 25.19 -9.86 -23.75
N TYR A 125 24.94 -10.87 -24.58
CA TYR A 125 24.76 -12.26 -24.15
C TYR A 125 26.06 -13.05 -24.37
N ILE A 126 26.85 -13.24 -23.31
CA ILE A 126 28.20 -13.82 -23.34
C ILE A 126 28.29 -14.94 -22.31
N GLY A 127 28.86 -16.10 -22.68
CA GLY A 127 29.08 -17.22 -21.76
C GLY A 127 27.79 -17.79 -21.13
N GLY A 128 26.64 -17.64 -21.81
CA GLY A 128 25.34 -18.06 -21.29
C GLY A 128 24.70 -17.10 -20.28
N ARG A 129 25.18 -15.86 -20.19
CA ARG A 129 24.68 -14.82 -19.28
C ARG A 129 24.51 -13.48 -20.00
N PHE A 130 23.56 -12.69 -19.54
CA PHE A 130 23.44 -11.28 -19.91
C PHE A 130 24.37 -10.45 -19.03
N VAL A 131 25.13 -9.55 -19.66
CA VAL A 131 26.03 -8.60 -18.98
C VAL A 131 25.91 -7.24 -19.66
N PRO A 132 25.88 -6.12 -18.93
CA PRO A 132 26.03 -4.81 -19.54
C PRO A 132 27.34 -4.69 -20.32
N ALA A 133 27.40 -3.75 -21.26
CA ALA A 133 28.67 -3.27 -21.77
C ALA A 133 29.48 -2.60 -20.63
N GLU A 134 30.80 -2.77 -20.67
CA GLU A 134 31.72 -2.25 -19.64
C GLU A 134 31.56 -0.74 -19.46
N GLY A 135 31.31 -0.30 -18.23
CA GLY A 135 31.10 1.11 -17.90
C GLY A 135 29.68 1.63 -18.20
N LYS A 136 28.80 0.82 -18.81
CA LYS A 136 27.40 1.17 -19.11
C LYS A 136 26.40 0.64 -18.07
N GLU A 137 26.86 0.06 -16.96
CA GLU A 137 26.03 -0.62 -15.94
C GLU A 137 24.95 0.30 -15.35
N LYS A 138 25.27 1.59 -15.18
CA LYS A 138 24.40 2.64 -14.59
C LYS A 138 23.71 3.54 -15.62
N TYR A 139 23.86 3.26 -16.91
CA TYR A 139 23.13 3.96 -17.96
C TYR A 139 21.72 3.37 -18.08
N PRO A 140 20.71 4.14 -18.52
CA PRO A 140 19.38 3.61 -18.78
C PRO A 140 19.46 2.47 -19.81
N VAL A 141 18.59 1.48 -19.68
CA VAL A 141 18.47 0.44 -20.70
C VAL A 141 17.81 1.02 -21.96
N VAL A 142 18.47 0.79 -23.08
CA VAL A 142 18.04 1.13 -24.44
C VAL A 142 17.89 -0.14 -25.28
N GLU A 143 17.40 -0.02 -26.52
CA GLU A 143 17.02 -1.15 -27.37
C GLU A 143 15.99 -2.10 -26.74
N VAL A 144 15.21 -1.58 -25.78
CA VAL A 144 14.13 -2.26 -25.08
C VAL A 144 12.78 -1.86 -25.67
N SER A 145 11.91 -2.85 -25.88
CA SER A 145 10.56 -2.61 -26.37
C SER A 145 9.59 -2.35 -25.21
N TRP A 146 8.38 -1.86 -25.51
CA TRP A 146 7.30 -1.80 -24.52
C TRP A 146 7.03 -3.19 -23.90
N TYR A 147 7.11 -4.25 -24.71
CA TYR A 147 6.97 -5.63 -24.23
C TYR A 147 8.11 -6.06 -23.29
N GLY A 148 9.35 -5.61 -23.54
CA GLY A 148 10.48 -5.81 -22.63
C GLY A 148 10.28 -5.10 -21.29
N ALA A 149 9.80 -3.86 -21.34
CA ALA A 149 9.48 -3.04 -20.18
C ALA A 149 8.32 -3.64 -19.34
N ALA A 150 7.25 -4.10 -19.99
CA ALA A 150 6.13 -4.82 -19.36
C ALA A 150 6.56 -6.18 -18.78
N PHE A 151 7.42 -6.93 -19.48
CA PHE A 151 7.97 -8.19 -18.99
C PHE A 151 8.84 -8.00 -17.74
N TYR A 152 9.66 -6.96 -17.70
CA TYR A 152 10.46 -6.57 -16.53
C TYR A 152 9.58 -6.34 -15.28
N CYS A 153 8.46 -5.63 -15.45
CA CYS A 153 7.48 -5.43 -14.38
C CYS A 153 6.92 -6.75 -13.84
N ASN A 154 6.59 -7.69 -14.73
CA ASN A 154 6.15 -9.03 -14.33
C ASN A 154 7.23 -9.83 -13.56
N MET A 155 8.52 -9.65 -13.87
CA MET A 155 9.61 -10.30 -13.14
C MET A 155 9.81 -9.68 -11.74
N LEU A 156 9.66 -8.36 -11.59
CA LEU A 156 9.63 -7.70 -10.28
C LEU A 156 8.46 -8.20 -9.43
N SER A 157 7.26 -8.30 -10.02
CA SER A 157 6.09 -8.91 -9.35
C SER A 157 6.37 -10.33 -8.90
N GLU A 158 7.02 -11.16 -9.73
CA GLU A 158 7.34 -12.54 -9.35
C GLU A 158 8.32 -12.62 -8.18
N GLN A 159 9.39 -11.81 -8.18
CA GLN A 159 10.35 -11.79 -7.07
C GLN A 159 9.75 -11.32 -5.74
N GLU A 160 8.82 -10.35 -5.73
CA GLU A 160 8.08 -9.96 -4.51
C GLU A 160 6.87 -10.86 -4.19
N GLY A 161 6.55 -11.85 -5.03
CA GLY A 161 5.37 -12.72 -4.84
C GLY A 161 4.03 -12.00 -5.02
N LEU A 162 4.00 -10.96 -5.84
CA LEU A 162 2.83 -10.13 -6.17
C LEU A 162 2.12 -10.61 -7.45
N ASP A 163 0.95 -10.04 -7.72
CA ASP A 163 0.23 -10.25 -8.98
C ASP A 163 1.11 -9.84 -10.17
N LYS A 164 1.25 -10.73 -11.16
CA LYS A 164 1.74 -10.35 -12.50
C LYS A 164 0.61 -9.62 -13.22
N LEU A 165 0.83 -8.35 -13.58
CA LEU A 165 -0.23 -7.48 -14.10
C LEU A 165 -0.40 -7.59 -15.61
N TYR A 166 0.66 -7.96 -16.33
CA TYR A 166 0.61 -8.22 -17.77
C TYR A 166 0.38 -9.71 -18.05
N ASN A 167 -0.56 -10.03 -18.94
CA ASN A 167 -0.66 -11.37 -19.50
C ASN A 167 0.34 -11.51 -20.67
N LEU A 168 1.27 -12.47 -20.63
CA LEU A 168 2.29 -12.62 -21.68
C LEU A 168 1.75 -13.25 -22.99
N ASP A 169 0.53 -13.78 -22.98
CA ASP A 169 -0.10 -14.37 -24.17
C ASP A 169 -0.84 -13.33 -25.05
N ASP A 170 -1.35 -12.24 -24.47
CA ASP A 170 -2.12 -11.20 -25.17
C ASP A 170 -1.68 -9.75 -24.86
N TRP A 171 -0.76 -9.57 -23.91
CA TRP A 171 -0.18 -8.31 -23.46
C TRP A 171 -1.17 -7.29 -22.86
N THR A 172 -2.36 -7.74 -22.47
CA THR A 172 -3.29 -6.96 -21.65
C THR A 172 -2.72 -6.71 -20.25
N CYS A 173 -3.06 -5.56 -19.66
CA CYS A 173 -2.60 -5.15 -18.32
C CYS A 173 -3.80 -4.93 -17.39
N THR A 174 -3.72 -5.42 -16.15
CA THR A 174 -4.60 -4.94 -15.07
C THR A 174 -3.93 -3.74 -14.37
N VAL A 175 -4.27 -2.51 -14.76
CA VAL A 175 -3.56 -1.30 -14.30
C VAL A 175 -3.84 -1.00 -12.81
N TYR A 176 -5.10 -0.95 -12.41
CA TYR A 176 -5.50 -0.71 -11.02
C TYR A 176 -6.15 -1.94 -10.36
N GLY A 177 -6.31 -1.90 -9.03
CA GLY A 177 -6.98 -2.94 -8.25
C GLY A 177 -6.14 -4.18 -7.89
N LYS A 178 -4.89 -4.29 -8.35
CA LYS A 178 -3.93 -5.35 -8.00
C LYS A 178 -2.60 -4.76 -7.51
N SER A 179 -1.79 -5.56 -6.81
CA SER A 179 -0.60 -5.06 -6.10
C SER A 179 0.71 -5.11 -6.88
N GLY A 180 0.71 -5.57 -8.12
CA GLY A 180 1.93 -5.80 -8.90
C GLY A 180 2.62 -4.54 -9.39
N TRP A 181 3.78 -4.75 -10.00
CA TRP A 181 4.51 -3.72 -10.73
C TRP A 181 3.97 -3.57 -12.15
N ARG A 182 4.04 -2.34 -12.68
CA ARG A 182 3.70 -2.01 -14.05
C ARG A 182 4.44 -0.77 -14.53
N LEU A 183 4.28 -0.44 -15.81
CA LEU A 183 4.63 0.88 -16.32
C LEU A 183 3.68 1.94 -15.72
N PRO A 184 4.14 3.19 -15.55
CA PRO A 184 3.27 4.31 -15.16
C PRO A 184 2.16 4.48 -16.20
N THR A 185 1.00 4.98 -15.77
CA THR A 185 0.08 5.56 -16.75
C THR A 185 0.63 6.90 -17.25
N GLU A 186 0.19 7.37 -18.41
CA GLU A 186 0.58 8.68 -18.94
C GLU A 186 0.27 9.79 -17.91
N ALA A 187 -0.87 9.68 -17.24
CA ALA A 187 -1.29 10.62 -16.21
C ALA A 187 -0.46 10.54 -14.93
N GLU A 188 -0.06 9.34 -14.48
CA GLU A 188 0.86 9.18 -13.34
C GLU A 188 2.25 9.75 -13.66
N TRP A 189 2.75 9.52 -14.88
CA TRP A 189 4.02 10.06 -15.36
C TRP A 189 3.97 11.59 -15.40
N GLU A 190 2.93 12.16 -16.02
CA GLU A 190 2.77 13.61 -16.15
C GLU A 190 2.52 14.27 -14.79
N TYR A 191 1.81 13.61 -13.86
CA TYR A 191 1.64 14.09 -12.49
C TYR A 191 2.98 14.20 -11.75
N VAL A 192 3.89 13.24 -11.92
CA VAL A 192 5.23 13.29 -11.30
C VAL A 192 6.09 14.38 -11.93
N ALA A 193 5.96 14.62 -13.24
CA ALA A 193 6.74 15.63 -13.96
C ALA A 193 6.20 17.08 -13.77
N ARG A 194 4.88 17.28 -13.65
CA ARG A 194 4.24 18.61 -13.49
C ARG A 194 3.88 18.95 -12.06
N TYR A 195 3.72 17.96 -11.19
CA TYR A 195 3.05 18.08 -9.90
C TYR A 195 1.72 18.84 -10.04
N ASN A 196 1.32 19.67 -9.06
CA ASN A 196 0.08 20.44 -9.09
C ASN A 196 0.25 21.94 -9.41
N ASP A 197 1.43 22.38 -9.85
CA ASP A 197 1.74 23.79 -10.15
C ASP A 197 1.88 24.12 -11.66
N GLY A 198 1.74 23.11 -12.54
CA GLY A 198 1.65 23.31 -13.98
C GLY A 198 2.98 23.62 -14.68
N ARG A 199 4.13 23.38 -14.03
CA ARG A 199 5.48 23.61 -14.58
C ARG A 199 5.75 22.94 -15.94
N MET A 200 6.61 23.57 -16.72
CA MET A 200 7.03 23.13 -18.05
C MET A 200 8.00 21.95 -18.03
N TYR A 201 8.92 21.91 -17.06
CA TYR A 201 9.90 20.84 -16.86
C TYR A 201 9.83 20.29 -15.43
N PRO A 202 10.33 19.07 -15.14
CA PRO A 202 10.34 18.49 -13.79
C PRO A 202 10.85 19.43 -12.70
N TRP A 203 11.97 20.12 -12.95
CA TRP A 203 12.62 21.07 -12.04
C TRP A 203 11.97 22.48 -12.00
N GLY A 204 10.88 22.70 -12.74
CA GLY A 204 10.19 24.00 -12.84
C GLY A 204 10.27 24.64 -14.23
N ASN A 205 10.26 25.97 -14.27
CA ASN A 205 10.22 26.76 -15.52
C ASN A 205 11.58 27.38 -15.89
N LYS A 206 12.68 26.91 -15.29
CA LYS A 206 14.04 27.46 -15.50
C LYS A 206 14.73 26.83 -16.70
N GLY A 207 15.55 27.61 -17.40
CA GLY A 207 16.41 27.16 -18.49
C GLY A 207 17.84 27.70 -18.37
N PRO A 208 18.72 27.38 -19.34
CA PRO A 208 18.48 26.50 -20.49
C PRO A 208 18.39 25.03 -20.07
N VAL A 209 17.56 24.25 -20.78
CA VAL A 209 17.28 22.82 -20.49
C VAL A 209 18.57 21.99 -20.33
N SER A 210 19.59 22.28 -21.13
CA SER A 210 20.91 21.63 -21.10
C SER A 210 21.68 21.74 -19.78
N SER A 211 21.28 22.64 -18.88
CA SER A 211 21.87 22.75 -17.53
C SER A 211 21.21 21.81 -16.50
N TYR A 212 20.09 21.19 -16.86
CA TYR A 212 19.21 20.45 -15.96
C TYR A 212 18.90 19.02 -16.45
N ALA A 213 19.10 18.72 -17.73
CA ALA A 213 18.82 17.42 -18.33
C ALA A 213 19.76 17.10 -19.49
N ASN A 214 20.00 15.81 -19.72
CA ASN A 214 20.60 15.32 -20.97
C ASN A 214 19.54 15.36 -22.09
N CYS A 215 19.26 16.55 -22.61
CA CYS A 215 18.39 16.76 -23.77
C CYS A 215 19.19 17.42 -24.90
N ARG A 216 18.68 17.37 -26.13
CA ARG A 216 19.18 18.18 -27.25
C ARG A 216 20.66 17.95 -27.59
N SER A 217 21.08 16.69 -27.55
CA SER A 217 22.42 16.20 -27.89
C SER A 217 23.53 16.83 -27.05
N VAL A 218 23.23 17.18 -25.78
CA VAL A 218 24.21 17.76 -24.84
C VAL A 218 25.37 16.82 -24.54
N VAL A 219 25.09 15.53 -24.33
CA VAL A 219 26.12 14.49 -24.14
C VAL A 219 26.47 13.78 -25.46
N ASN A 220 25.59 13.85 -26.47
CA ASN A 220 25.63 13.07 -27.73
C ASN A 220 25.52 11.54 -27.55
N ASP A 221 25.10 11.09 -26.36
CA ASP A 221 24.75 9.72 -25.99
C ASP A 221 23.81 9.82 -24.77
N THR A 222 23.22 8.70 -24.37
CA THR A 222 22.76 8.44 -23.00
C THR A 222 23.82 8.82 -21.95
N SER A 223 23.37 9.09 -20.73
CA SER A 223 24.22 9.36 -19.55
C SER A 223 23.93 8.36 -18.43
N PRO A 224 24.86 8.16 -17.46
CA PRO A 224 24.53 7.47 -16.22
C PRO A 224 23.36 8.17 -15.53
N VAL A 225 22.41 7.40 -14.99
CA VAL A 225 21.24 7.95 -14.30
C VAL A 225 21.67 8.86 -13.14
N GLY A 226 20.98 9.99 -12.99
CA GLY A 226 21.25 11.01 -11.99
C GLY A 226 22.37 12.00 -12.31
N MET A 227 22.96 11.99 -13.51
CA MET A 227 24.05 12.91 -13.90
C MET A 227 23.72 14.40 -13.68
N PHE A 228 22.44 14.80 -13.80
CA PHE A 228 22.00 16.18 -13.63
C PHE A 228 21.34 16.46 -12.27
N SER A 229 21.23 15.46 -11.39
CA SER A 229 20.70 15.61 -10.02
C SER A 229 21.63 16.46 -9.13
N PRO A 230 21.11 17.25 -8.16
CA PRO A 230 19.70 17.47 -7.85
C PRO A 230 19.04 18.57 -8.69
N ARG A 231 19.69 19.08 -9.73
CA ARG A 231 19.20 20.23 -10.50
C ARG A 231 17.99 19.84 -11.37
N GLY A 232 18.07 18.69 -12.04
CA GLY A 232 17.03 18.17 -12.93
C GLY A 232 15.85 17.47 -12.24
N ASP A 233 15.88 17.33 -10.92
CA ASP A 233 14.92 16.52 -10.19
C ASP A 233 13.51 17.15 -10.19
N SER A 234 12.48 16.30 -10.18
CA SER A 234 11.11 16.73 -9.91
C SER A 234 10.97 17.21 -8.46
N SER A 235 9.89 17.94 -8.13
CA SER A 235 9.64 18.34 -6.72
C SER A 235 9.33 17.17 -5.78
N LEU A 236 9.17 15.95 -6.31
CA LEU A 236 9.03 14.73 -5.53
C LEU A 236 10.37 13.98 -5.37
N GLY A 237 11.46 14.47 -5.98
CA GLY A 237 12.77 13.82 -5.97
C GLY A 237 12.93 12.70 -7.01
N VAL A 238 12.10 12.71 -8.06
CA VAL A 238 12.21 11.77 -9.19
C VAL A 238 13.09 12.39 -10.26
N VAL A 239 14.07 11.62 -10.74
CA VAL A 239 15.23 12.10 -11.50
C VAL A 239 15.12 11.65 -12.96
N ASP A 240 15.74 12.41 -13.85
CA ASP A 240 15.80 12.16 -15.30
C ASP A 240 14.42 12.04 -15.99
N MET A 241 13.37 12.62 -15.40
CA MET A 241 12.00 12.72 -15.98
C MET A 241 11.94 13.59 -17.27
N ALA A 242 13.08 14.06 -17.78
CA ALA A 242 13.19 14.77 -19.04
C ALA A 242 14.58 14.53 -19.63
N GLY A 243 14.64 14.12 -20.89
CA GLY A 243 15.87 13.73 -21.57
C GLY A 243 16.38 12.36 -21.13
N ASN A 244 17.67 12.12 -21.39
CA ASN A 244 18.34 10.84 -21.23
C ASN A 244 17.69 9.75 -22.11
N VAL A 245 16.68 9.00 -21.65
CA VAL A 245 15.81 8.21 -22.55
C VAL A 245 14.34 8.58 -22.42
N ALA A 246 13.61 8.48 -23.53
CA ALA A 246 12.17 8.63 -23.54
C ALA A 246 11.50 7.37 -22.99
N GLU A 247 10.40 7.52 -22.25
CA GLU A 247 9.93 6.49 -21.35
C GLU A 247 8.57 5.92 -21.75
N TRP A 248 8.51 4.59 -21.90
CA TRP A 248 7.27 3.85 -22.15
C TRP A 248 6.26 4.00 -20.99
N CYS A 249 5.05 4.46 -21.33
CA CYS A 249 3.89 4.42 -20.45
C CYS A 249 3.00 3.20 -20.77
N ASN A 250 2.09 2.84 -19.87
CA ASN A 250 1.16 1.73 -20.08
C ASN A 250 0.12 2.00 -21.17
N ASP A 251 -0.27 3.26 -21.34
CA ASP A 251 -1.41 3.73 -22.13
C ASP A 251 -1.24 3.48 -23.63
N TRP A 252 -2.35 3.13 -24.30
CA TRP A 252 -2.44 3.28 -25.75
C TRP A 252 -2.53 4.77 -26.10
N TYR A 253 -1.90 5.18 -27.20
CA TYR A 253 -1.93 6.58 -27.62
C TYR A 253 -3.23 6.89 -28.38
N ASP A 254 -3.99 7.88 -27.92
CA ASP A 254 -5.07 8.53 -28.67
C ASP A 254 -5.20 10.00 -28.22
N ILE A 255 -6.06 10.77 -28.89
CA ILE A 255 -6.49 12.09 -28.43
C ILE A 255 -7.18 12.00 -27.05
N TYR A 256 -7.06 13.03 -26.22
CA TYR A 256 -7.73 13.04 -24.91
C TYR A 256 -9.26 13.05 -25.10
N SER A 257 -9.96 12.41 -24.15
CA SER A 257 -11.36 11.95 -24.25
C SER A 257 -12.43 13.06 -24.32
N GLY A 258 -12.05 14.33 -24.46
CA GLY A 258 -12.96 15.48 -24.48
C GLY A 258 -13.62 15.81 -23.14
N VAL A 259 -13.40 15.00 -22.10
CA VAL A 259 -13.95 15.24 -20.76
C VAL A 259 -13.14 16.27 -19.99
N LEU A 260 -13.79 16.96 -19.04
CA LEU A 260 -13.14 18.00 -18.22
C LEU A 260 -12.49 17.45 -16.94
N GLN A 261 -12.85 16.23 -16.52
CA GLN A 261 -12.22 15.55 -15.39
C GLN A 261 -12.15 14.04 -15.59
N GLU A 262 -11.00 13.44 -15.32
CA GLU A 262 -10.78 11.99 -15.25
C GLU A 262 -10.37 11.56 -13.83
N ILE A 263 -10.64 10.31 -13.48
CA ILE A 263 -10.31 9.71 -12.18
C ILE A 263 -9.58 8.40 -12.46
N ASP A 264 -8.34 8.28 -11.98
CA ASP A 264 -7.44 7.14 -12.20
C ASP A 264 -7.45 6.64 -13.67
N PRO A 265 -7.13 7.50 -14.67
CA PRO A 265 -7.16 7.09 -16.07
C PRO A 265 -6.10 6.01 -16.38
N GLU A 266 -6.50 5.01 -17.18
CA GLU A 266 -5.68 3.88 -17.66
C GLU A 266 -5.25 4.05 -19.14
N GLY A 267 -5.63 5.18 -19.75
CA GLY A 267 -5.59 5.40 -21.19
C GLY A 267 -6.80 4.81 -21.93
N PRO A 268 -6.92 5.06 -23.25
CA PRO A 268 -7.95 4.46 -24.10
C PRO A 268 -7.75 2.95 -24.23
N PRO A 269 -8.81 2.16 -24.52
CA PRO A 269 -8.72 0.70 -24.64
C PRO A 269 -7.94 0.22 -25.88
N SER A 270 -7.73 1.11 -26.84
CA SER A 270 -6.99 0.90 -28.09
C SER A 270 -6.43 2.24 -28.58
N SER A 271 -5.45 2.22 -29.49
CA SER A 271 -5.01 3.41 -30.23
C SER A 271 -5.60 3.42 -31.65
N PRO A 272 -5.56 4.56 -32.36
CA PRO A 272 -5.53 4.56 -33.81
C PRO A 272 -4.35 3.72 -34.33
N GLU A 273 -4.47 3.16 -35.52
CA GLU A 273 -3.35 2.51 -36.20
C GLU A 273 -2.68 3.48 -37.19
N VAL A 274 -1.36 3.59 -37.14
CA VAL A 274 -0.58 4.42 -38.06
C VAL A 274 0.21 3.52 -39.03
N TYR A 275 0.23 3.91 -40.31
CA TYR A 275 0.94 3.15 -41.33
C TYR A 275 2.45 3.41 -41.25
N VAL A 276 3.20 2.43 -40.77
CA VAL A 276 4.65 2.53 -40.65
C VAL A 276 5.31 2.05 -41.94
N SER A 277 5.84 2.98 -42.72
CA SER A 277 6.41 2.74 -44.06
C SER A 277 7.53 1.68 -44.07
N MET A 278 8.38 1.65 -43.04
CA MET A 278 9.50 0.69 -42.89
C MET A 278 9.02 -0.77 -42.81
N VAL A 279 7.88 -1.02 -42.18
CA VAL A 279 7.29 -2.37 -42.01
C VAL A 279 6.03 -2.59 -42.86
N LYS A 280 5.68 -1.60 -43.71
CA LYS A 280 4.55 -1.59 -44.65
C LYS A 280 3.21 -2.06 -44.04
N LYS A 281 2.95 -1.68 -42.79
CA LYS A 281 1.82 -2.18 -42.02
C LYS A 281 1.27 -1.12 -41.06
N LEU A 282 -0.05 -1.15 -40.87
CA LEU A 282 -0.78 -0.44 -39.82
C LEU A 282 -0.52 -1.12 -38.46
N TRP A 283 -0.18 -0.31 -37.45
CA TRP A 283 0.09 -0.81 -36.11
C TRP A 283 -0.43 0.14 -35.03
N PRO A 284 -0.83 -0.39 -33.86
CA PRO A 284 -1.20 0.41 -32.70
C PRO A 284 0.04 1.00 -32.03
N LEU A 285 -0.18 2.03 -31.21
CA LEU A 285 0.83 2.92 -30.66
C LEU A 285 0.71 3.00 -29.14
N LYS A 286 1.84 2.89 -28.44
CA LYS A 286 1.93 3.15 -26.99
C LYS A 286 2.50 4.53 -26.74
N VAL A 287 2.08 5.14 -25.64
CA VAL A 287 2.55 6.46 -25.21
C VAL A 287 4.01 6.38 -24.76
N VAL A 288 4.79 7.38 -25.15
CA VAL A 288 6.18 7.62 -24.70
C VAL A 288 6.28 9.07 -24.19
N ARG A 289 6.99 9.30 -23.09
CA ARG A 289 7.12 10.64 -22.47
C ARG A 289 8.57 11.01 -22.15
N GLY A 290 8.82 12.24 -21.72
CA GLY A 290 10.13 12.73 -21.26
C GLY A 290 11.12 13.17 -22.35
N GLY A 291 10.98 12.71 -23.59
CA GLY A 291 11.99 12.95 -24.63
C GLY A 291 13.31 12.26 -24.32
N SER A 292 14.34 12.47 -25.15
CA SER A 292 15.61 11.72 -25.03
C SER A 292 16.84 12.63 -25.08
N TRP A 293 18.01 12.02 -24.93
CA TRP A 293 19.30 12.65 -25.20
C TRP A 293 19.40 13.25 -26.60
N ARG A 294 18.74 12.67 -27.61
CA ARG A 294 18.88 13.03 -29.02
C ARG A 294 17.88 14.11 -29.46
N TYR A 295 18.31 14.94 -30.41
CA TYR A 295 17.49 15.96 -31.06
C TYR A 295 17.78 16.02 -32.56
N ASP A 296 16.74 16.27 -33.36
CA ASP A 296 16.84 16.57 -34.78
C ASP A 296 16.37 18.02 -35.04
N PRO A 297 17.25 18.93 -35.52
CA PRO A 297 16.90 20.31 -35.80
C PRO A 297 16.06 20.51 -37.08
N ASP A 298 16.14 19.61 -38.05
CA ASP A 298 15.49 19.75 -39.36
C ASP A 298 14.02 19.33 -39.32
N ASN A 299 13.65 18.53 -38.31
CA ASN A 299 12.28 18.05 -38.04
C ASN A 299 11.26 19.18 -37.72
N ALA A 300 11.70 20.43 -37.58
CA ALA A 300 10.80 21.58 -37.43
C ALA A 300 9.99 21.93 -38.70
N THR A 301 10.28 21.32 -39.85
CA THR A 301 9.72 21.75 -41.17
C THR A 301 9.08 20.65 -42.02
N LYS A 302 9.14 19.38 -41.61
CA LYS A 302 8.59 18.24 -42.37
C LYS A 302 7.57 17.51 -41.50
N GLY A 303 6.32 17.43 -41.96
CA GLY A 303 5.23 16.82 -41.19
C GLY A 303 5.46 15.33 -40.95
N ILE A 304 5.31 14.91 -39.68
CA ILE A 304 5.59 13.61 -39.05
C ILE A 304 5.73 12.43 -40.06
N PRO A 305 6.94 12.15 -40.59
CA PRO A 305 7.17 10.99 -41.45
C PRO A 305 7.34 9.68 -40.66
N PHE A 306 7.88 9.75 -39.43
CA PHE A 306 8.14 8.59 -38.57
C PHE A 306 7.79 8.88 -37.10
N THR A 307 7.52 7.83 -36.33
CA THR A 307 7.18 7.91 -34.89
C THR A 307 8.32 8.47 -34.03
N ILE A 308 9.57 8.13 -34.36
CA ILE A 308 10.78 8.63 -33.68
C ILE A 308 10.88 10.17 -33.68
N ASP A 309 10.31 10.83 -34.68
CA ASP A 309 10.33 12.29 -34.82
C ASP A 309 9.58 12.98 -33.67
N THR A 310 8.64 12.28 -33.03
CA THR A 310 7.95 12.75 -31.83
C THR A 310 8.85 12.69 -30.58
N VAL A 311 9.79 11.75 -30.53
CA VAL A 311 10.68 11.52 -29.37
C VAL A 311 11.87 12.48 -29.36
N ILE A 312 12.39 12.82 -30.54
CA ILE A 312 13.55 13.71 -30.72
C ILE A 312 13.16 15.16 -31.06
N HIS A 313 11.90 15.53 -30.90
CA HIS A 313 11.38 16.88 -31.14
C HIS A 313 11.97 17.91 -30.15
N LYS A 314 12.15 19.17 -30.56
CA LYS A 314 12.73 20.26 -29.72
C LYS A 314 12.10 20.42 -28.33
N ASN A 315 10.82 20.06 -28.20
CA ASN A 315 10.02 20.19 -26.99
C ASN A 315 9.65 18.85 -26.34
N SER A 316 10.17 17.70 -26.79
CA SER A 316 9.85 16.39 -26.18
C SER A 316 10.25 16.29 -24.70
N CYS A 317 11.29 17.04 -24.30
CA CYS A 317 11.69 17.20 -22.90
C CYS A 317 10.76 18.07 -22.02
N THR A 318 9.63 18.61 -22.51
CA THR A 318 8.65 19.24 -21.61
C THR A 318 7.72 18.20 -21.00
N ALA A 319 7.31 18.42 -19.75
CA ALA A 319 6.51 17.47 -18.99
C ALA A 319 5.16 17.12 -19.66
N TYR A 320 4.62 18.01 -20.49
CA TYR A 320 3.34 17.83 -21.19
C TYR A 320 3.46 17.35 -22.65
N PHE A 321 4.68 17.18 -23.19
CA PHE A 321 4.82 16.75 -24.58
C PHE A 321 4.56 15.25 -24.74
N ARG A 322 3.57 14.89 -25.56
CA ARG A 322 3.17 13.51 -25.81
C ARG A 322 3.89 12.98 -27.04
N SER A 323 4.67 11.92 -26.86
CA SER A 323 5.29 11.15 -27.92
C SER A 323 4.65 9.75 -27.97
N PHE A 324 4.90 9.00 -29.04
CA PHE A 324 4.33 7.67 -29.20
C PHE A 324 5.15 6.84 -30.19
N ASP A 325 5.21 5.52 -29.96
CA ASP A 325 5.81 4.59 -30.91
C ASP A 325 5.16 3.20 -30.84
N TYR A 326 5.55 2.31 -31.76
CA TYR A 326 5.08 0.94 -31.85
C TYR A 326 5.65 0.09 -30.69
N PRO A 327 4.81 -0.63 -29.90
CA PRO A 327 5.26 -1.35 -28.70
C PRO A 327 6.32 -2.45 -28.93
N GLY A 328 6.51 -2.92 -30.16
CA GLY A 328 7.53 -3.91 -30.51
C GLY A 328 8.77 -3.35 -31.22
N LEU A 329 8.88 -2.02 -31.39
CA LEU A 329 10.11 -1.39 -31.84
C LEU A 329 11.08 -1.26 -30.66
N THR A 330 12.35 -1.09 -30.99
CA THR A 330 13.46 -0.88 -30.06
C THR A 330 14.30 0.27 -30.62
N ARG A 331 14.85 1.12 -29.73
CA ARG A 331 15.61 2.32 -30.13
C ARG A 331 16.71 2.68 -29.12
N PRO A 332 17.75 3.44 -29.55
CA PRO A 332 18.81 3.97 -28.68
C PRO A 332 18.38 5.20 -27.85
N VAL A 333 17.11 5.58 -27.95
CA VAL A 333 16.53 6.79 -27.35
C VAL A 333 15.32 6.48 -26.47
N GLU A 334 14.95 5.20 -26.34
CA GLU A 334 13.77 4.74 -25.60
C GLU A 334 14.17 3.74 -24.52
N GLY A 335 13.62 3.95 -23.33
CA GLY A 335 13.72 3.08 -22.18
C GLY A 335 12.44 3.18 -21.35
N PHE A 336 12.54 2.99 -20.03
CA PHE A 336 11.36 3.05 -19.17
C PHE A 336 11.71 3.24 -17.69
N ARG A 337 10.70 3.64 -16.94
CA ARG A 337 10.65 3.55 -15.48
C ARG A 337 9.43 2.74 -15.05
N VAL A 338 9.39 2.30 -13.79
CA VAL A 338 8.32 1.42 -13.28
C VAL A 338 7.57 2.07 -12.13
N VAL A 339 6.32 1.68 -11.95
CA VAL A 339 5.53 1.99 -10.76
C VAL A 339 5.01 0.72 -10.09
N LYS A 340 4.65 0.84 -8.83
CA LYS A 340 3.64 0.01 -8.19
C LYS A 340 2.73 0.89 -7.36
N ILE A 341 1.42 0.68 -7.44
CA ILE A 341 0.49 1.35 -6.51
C ILE A 341 0.85 0.96 -5.07
N THR A 342 0.50 1.78 -4.08
CA THR A 342 0.49 1.28 -2.71
C THR A 342 -0.53 0.15 -2.65
N SER A 343 -0.05 -1.09 -2.65
CA SER A 343 -0.89 -2.23 -2.36
C SER A 343 -1.49 -1.98 -0.98
N ASN A 344 -2.82 -1.97 -0.87
CA ASN A 344 -3.46 -2.34 0.39
C ASN A 344 -3.15 -3.81 0.59
N SER A 345 -2.01 -4.06 1.22
CA SER A 345 -1.26 -5.29 1.01
C SER A 345 -2.08 -6.48 1.48
N LYS A 346 -2.27 -7.46 0.58
CA LYS A 346 -2.53 -8.83 1.00
C LYS A 346 -1.24 -9.36 1.62
N SER A 347 -1.09 -9.03 2.89
CA SER A 347 -0.04 -9.41 3.83
C SER A 347 0.74 -10.68 3.49
N LYS A 348 2.05 -10.56 3.27
CA LYS A 348 3.02 -11.66 3.49
C LYS A 348 4.33 -11.23 4.17
N SER A 349 4.25 -10.36 5.18
CA SER A 349 5.23 -10.35 6.29
C SER A 349 4.64 -9.85 7.62
N GLY A 350 3.71 -10.62 8.20
CA GLY A 350 3.42 -10.64 9.64
C GLY A 350 2.71 -9.44 10.30
N VAL A 351 2.94 -8.20 9.85
CA VAL A 351 2.45 -7.00 10.56
C VAL A 351 1.08 -6.58 10.04
N LYS A 352 0.06 -6.75 10.88
CA LYS A 352 -1.25 -6.14 10.68
C LYS A 352 -1.13 -4.63 10.86
N PRO A 353 -1.86 -3.79 10.09
CA PRO A 353 -1.93 -2.36 10.37
C PRO A 353 -2.40 -2.16 11.81
N VAL A 354 -1.62 -1.40 12.57
CA VAL A 354 -1.75 -1.31 14.02
C VAL A 354 -2.73 -0.17 14.36
N LEU A 355 -3.80 -0.48 15.10
CA LEU A 355 -4.71 0.54 15.62
C LEU A 355 -3.98 1.37 16.66
N TYR A 356 -3.55 2.59 16.33
CA TYR A 356 -2.78 3.44 17.26
C TYR A 356 -3.66 4.43 18.02
N LYS A 357 -4.85 4.73 17.47
CA LYS A 357 -5.80 5.71 18.01
C LYS A 357 -7.24 5.36 17.65
N GLU A 358 -8.18 5.59 18.57
CA GLU A 358 -9.60 5.69 18.26
C GLU A 358 -10.19 6.95 18.92
N VAL A 359 -11.22 7.54 18.32
CA VAL A 359 -11.85 8.78 18.82
C VAL A 359 -13.35 8.62 18.83
N LYS A 360 -13.99 8.86 19.97
CA LYS A 360 -15.43 8.78 20.16
C LYS A 360 -16.02 10.19 20.24
N PHE A 361 -17.04 10.44 19.43
CA PHE A 361 -17.69 11.73 19.27
C PHE A 361 -19.15 11.68 19.73
N VAL A 362 -19.61 12.75 20.37
CA VAL A 362 -21.02 13.04 20.63
C VAL A 362 -21.45 14.26 19.81
N SER A 363 -22.75 14.40 19.55
CA SER A 363 -23.29 15.53 18.78
C SER A 363 -22.84 16.87 19.37
N GLY A 364 -22.51 17.81 18.48
CA GLY A 364 -22.22 19.20 18.83
C GLY A 364 -23.41 19.96 19.43
N LYS A 365 -23.26 21.28 19.53
CA LYS A 365 -24.30 22.17 20.08
C LYS A 365 -25.49 22.34 19.16
N ASP A 366 -25.31 22.10 17.86
CA ASP A 366 -26.39 22.12 16.88
C ASP A 366 -27.26 20.83 16.91
N GLY A 367 -26.79 19.78 17.59
CA GLY A 367 -27.46 18.47 17.64
C GLY A 367 -27.40 17.68 16.33
N VAL A 368 -26.62 18.13 15.34
CA VAL A 368 -26.44 17.49 14.03
C VAL A 368 -25.22 16.60 14.09
N TRP A 369 -25.41 15.31 13.80
CA TRP A 369 -24.32 14.34 13.79
C TRP A 369 -23.44 14.47 12.53
N PHE A 370 -22.15 14.16 12.68
CA PHE A 370 -21.12 14.23 11.64
C PHE A 370 -20.85 15.67 11.16
N SER A 371 -21.06 16.64 12.06
CA SER A 371 -20.85 18.07 11.84
C SER A 371 -19.40 18.48 12.16
N ARG A 372 -19.11 19.80 12.10
CA ARG A 372 -17.81 20.35 12.49
C ARG A 372 -17.69 20.61 13.99
N ASP A 373 -18.81 20.72 14.72
CA ASP A 373 -18.84 21.01 16.15
C ASP A 373 -19.09 19.77 17.04
N ASP A 374 -19.17 18.57 16.45
CA ASP A 374 -19.14 17.29 17.17
C ASP A 374 -17.98 17.24 18.19
N GLU A 375 -18.34 16.99 19.46
CA GLU A 375 -17.40 17.04 20.58
C GLU A 375 -16.75 15.68 20.82
N ILE A 376 -15.44 15.65 21.08
CA ILE A 376 -14.73 14.42 21.48
C ILE A 376 -15.14 14.06 22.91
N TYR A 377 -15.96 13.02 23.06
CA TYR A 377 -16.36 12.49 24.36
C TYR A 377 -15.19 11.79 25.06
N HIS A 378 -14.51 10.90 24.34
CA HIS A 378 -13.28 10.24 24.78
C HIS A 378 -12.42 9.88 23.56
N TYR A 379 -11.10 9.80 23.74
CA TYR A 379 -10.22 9.18 22.77
C TYR A 379 -9.25 8.20 23.44
N TYR A 380 -8.74 7.26 22.66
CA TYR A 380 -7.83 6.23 23.15
C TYR A 380 -6.56 6.19 22.31
N THR A 381 -5.44 5.89 22.97
CA THR A 381 -4.16 5.60 22.31
C THR A 381 -3.63 4.24 22.74
N TYR A 382 -2.85 3.63 21.87
CA TYR A 382 -2.45 2.23 21.99
C TYR A 382 -0.93 2.07 21.85
N GLU A 383 -0.33 1.29 22.75
CA GLU A 383 1.09 0.90 22.71
C GLU A 383 1.22 -0.59 22.41
N TYR A 384 2.25 -0.95 21.64
CA TYR A 384 2.50 -2.31 21.16
C TYR A 384 3.95 -2.73 21.43
N ASP A 385 4.17 -4.02 21.63
CA ASP A 385 5.53 -4.58 21.75
C ASP A 385 6.18 -4.84 20.38
N LYS A 386 7.44 -5.30 20.40
CA LYS A 386 8.23 -5.66 19.21
C LYS A 386 7.58 -6.78 18.38
N GLN A 387 6.61 -7.52 18.94
CA GLN A 387 5.87 -8.58 18.26
C GLN A 387 4.49 -8.09 17.75
N GLY A 388 4.20 -6.78 17.83
CA GLY A 388 2.94 -6.20 17.38
C GLY A 388 1.74 -6.53 18.27
N ARG A 389 1.96 -6.95 19.52
CA ARG A 389 0.90 -7.23 20.50
C ARG A 389 0.59 -5.99 21.32
N LYS A 390 -0.69 -5.68 21.53
CA LYS A 390 -1.13 -4.51 22.31
C LYS A 390 -0.73 -4.68 23.77
N VAL A 391 0.20 -3.87 24.28
CA VAL A 391 0.65 -3.91 25.68
C VAL A 391 0.01 -2.85 26.58
N LYS A 392 -0.41 -1.71 26.00
CA LYS A 392 -1.11 -0.66 26.75
C LYS A 392 -2.23 -0.03 25.92
N MET A 393 -3.27 0.40 26.60
CA MET A 393 -4.34 1.26 26.07
C MET A 393 -4.57 2.37 27.08
N LYS A 394 -4.65 3.62 26.63
CA LYS A 394 -4.89 4.80 27.47
C LYS A 394 -6.19 5.46 27.02
N CYS A 395 -7.04 5.89 27.96
CA CYS A 395 -8.28 6.60 27.68
C CYS A 395 -8.18 8.04 28.18
N TYR A 396 -8.49 9.01 27.34
CA TYR A 396 -8.41 10.44 27.62
C TYR A 396 -9.75 11.12 27.40
N LYS A 397 -9.99 12.18 28.17
CA LYS A 397 -11.00 13.20 27.91
C LYS A 397 -10.30 14.50 27.53
N THR A 398 -10.93 15.30 26.66
CA THR A 398 -10.38 16.58 26.20
C THR A 398 -10.11 17.56 27.33
N GLY A 399 -9.09 18.38 27.14
CA GLY A 399 -8.69 19.46 28.04
C GLY A 399 -9.59 20.70 28.01
N ARG A 400 -9.00 21.85 28.35
CA ARG A 400 -9.67 23.16 28.37
C ARG A 400 -9.90 23.74 26.97
N ASP A 401 -9.14 23.31 25.96
CA ASP A 401 -9.29 23.79 24.59
C ASP A 401 -10.35 23.02 23.76
N SER A 402 -10.97 22.00 24.36
CA SER A 402 -11.91 21.04 23.75
C SER A 402 -11.38 20.29 22.53
N ARG A 403 -10.06 20.27 22.32
CA ARG A 403 -9.39 19.44 21.31
C ARG A 403 -8.84 18.21 22.02
N GLY A 404 -8.62 17.15 21.26
CA GLY A 404 -7.87 16.00 21.74
C GLY A 404 -6.45 16.01 21.16
N PHE A 405 -5.59 15.19 21.75
CA PHE A 405 -4.18 15.03 21.41
C PHE A 405 -3.34 16.28 21.74
N THR A 406 -3.73 17.01 22.78
CA THR A 406 -3.08 18.21 23.31
C THR A 406 -2.47 17.96 24.70
N SER A 407 -1.64 18.88 25.18
CA SER A 407 -0.92 18.71 26.45
C SER A 407 -1.77 18.93 27.71
N ASP A 408 -3.01 19.40 27.56
CA ASP A 408 -3.97 19.62 28.65
C ASP A 408 -5.05 18.53 28.77
N ASP A 409 -4.97 17.47 27.94
CA ASP A 409 -5.86 16.32 27.98
C ASP A 409 -5.73 15.49 29.27
N VAL A 410 -6.87 15.08 29.81
CA VAL A 410 -6.93 14.38 31.10
C VAL A 410 -7.06 12.88 30.89
N LEU A 411 -6.01 12.13 31.25
CA LEU A 411 -6.06 10.66 31.30
C LEU A 411 -7.11 10.21 32.33
N GLN A 412 -8.11 9.46 31.86
CA GLN A 412 -9.20 8.93 32.68
C GLN A 412 -8.80 7.59 33.33
N TYR A 413 -8.17 6.72 32.54
CA TYR A 413 -7.65 5.43 32.97
C TYR A 413 -6.68 4.87 31.93
N TYR A 414 -5.92 3.85 32.31
CA TYR A 414 -5.19 3.02 31.35
C TYR A 414 -5.31 1.53 31.66
N LYS A 415 -5.12 0.70 30.64
CA LYS A 415 -5.17 -0.76 30.69
C LYS A 415 -3.85 -1.34 30.22
N VAL A 416 -3.27 -2.24 31.02
CA VAL A 416 -2.05 -3.01 30.68
C VAL A 416 -2.44 -4.44 30.33
N PHE A 417 -1.84 -5.00 29.29
CA PHE A 417 -2.11 -6.37 28.83
C PHE A 417 -0.87 -7.25 29.01
N THR A 418 -1.08 -8.44 29.56
CA THR A 418 -0.05 -9.47 29.70
C THR A 418 -0.42 -10.70 28.86
N TYR A 419 0.58 -11.46 28.41
CA TYR A 419 0.40 -12.54 27.45
C TYR A 419 0.99 -13.85 27.94
N GLU A 420 0.32 -14.96 27.62
CA GLU A 420 0.79 -16.33 27.81
C GLU A 420 0.50 -17.13 26.54
N GLN A 421 1.49 -17.88 26.04
CA GLN A 421 1.38 -18.65 24.79
C GLN A 421 0.82 -17.83 23.60
N GLY A 422 1.19 -16.53 23.53
CA GLY A 422 0.75 -15.60 22.48
C GLY A 422 -0.67 -15.03 22.63
N ARG A 423 -1.46 -15.48 23.63
CA ARG A 423 -2.81 -14.98 23.92
C ARG A 423 -2.80 -14.04 25.13
N ILE A 424 -3.80 -13.16 25.27
CA ILE A 424 -3.92 -12.30 26.45
C ILE A 424 -4.24 -13.19 27.66
N LYS A 425 -3.51 -13.05 28.76
CA LYS A 425 -3.75 -13.79 30.01
C LYS A 425 -4.53 -12.94 31.02
N ARG A 426 -3.94 -11.80 31.38
CA ARG A 426 -4.52 -10.80 32.28
C ARG A 426 -4.50 -9.43 31.61
N ALA A 427 -5.54 -8.65 31.83
CA ALA A 427 -5.51 -7.23 31.55
C ALA A 427 -5.98 -6.42 32.78
N THR A 428 -5.13 -5.50 33.24
CA THR A 428 -5.34 -4.73 34.47
C THR A 428 -5.75 -3.29 34.12
N TYR A 429 -6.79 -2.77 34.77
CA TYR A 429 -7.23 -1.38 34.66
C TYR A 429 -6.75 -0.55 35.85
N TYR A 430 -6.12 0.58 35.56
CA TYR A 430 -5.69 1.58 36.53
C TYR A 430 -6.55 2.84 36.39
N THR A 431 -7.21 3.24 37.47
CA THR A 431 -8.28 4.27 37.46
C THR A 431 -7.91 5.56 38.19
N ALA A 432 -6.78 5.59 38.89
CA ALA A 432 -6.20 6.81 39.44
C ALA A 432 -4.67 6.70 39.54
N ALA A 433 -4.01 7.85 39.46
CA ALA A 433 -2.60 8.01 39.81
C ALA A 433 -2.31 7.53 41.25
N GLY A 434 -1.05 7.19 41.52
CA GLY A 434 -0.57 6.80 42.83
C GLY A 434 -0.56 7.92 43.88
N LYS A 435 0.09 7.65 45.02
CA LYS A 435 0.34 8.65 46.07
C LYS A 435 1.28 9.76 45.61
N ASP A 436 2.15 9.48 44.63
CA ASP A 436 3.06 10.46 44.06
C ASP A 436 2.39 11.43 43.06
N GLY A 437 1.11 11.20 42.74
CA GLY A 437 0.31 12.02 41.83
C GLY A 437 0.68 11.88 40.35
N LYS A 438 1.53 10.90 40.00
CA LYS A 438 1.93 10.61 38.62
C LYS A 438 1.26 9.34 38.14
N TRP A 439 1.11 9.25 36.82
CA TRP A 439 0.63 8.06 36.14
C TRP A 439 1.80 7.24 35.58
N PHE A 440 1.56 5.95 35.39
CA PHE A 440 2.49 4.93 34.92
C PHE A 440 3.60 4.60 35.93
N THR A 441 3.27 4.67 37.22
CA THR A 441 4.16 4.35 38.35
C THR A 441 3.70 3.08 39.07
N SER A 442 4.54 2.55 39.98
CA SER A 442 4.25 1.30 40.67
C SER A 442 3.16 1.38 41.75
N ASP A 443 2.73 2.60 42.11
CA ASP A 443 1.72 2.87 43.12
C ASP A 443 0.37 3.33 42.54
N ASP A 444 0.22 3.31 41.20
CA ASP A 444 -1.05 3.55 40.49
C ASP A 444 -2.18 2.65 41.02
N ARG A 445 -3.38 3.22 41.18
CA ARG A 445 -4.52 2.51 41.74
C ARG A 445 -5.15 1.57 40.72
N GLU A 446 -4.93 0.27 40.91
CA GLU A 446 -5.69 -0.78 40.24
C GLU A 446 -7.18 -0.69 40.60
N GLY A 447 -8.05 -0.58 39.60
CA GLY A 447 -9.50 -0.55 39.78
C GLY A 447 -10.13 -1.94 39.66
N TYR A 448 -9.67 -2.75 38.70
CA TYR A 448 -10.01 -4.17 38.53
C TYR A 448 -9.05 -4.83 37.53
N TYR A 449 -9.03 -6.16 37.51
CA TYR A 449 -8.38 -6.93 36.44
C TYR A 449 -9.30 -7.97 35.81
N GLU A 450 -8.99 -8.33 34.57
CA GLU A 450 -9.70 -9.34 33.79
C GLU A 450 -8.75 -10.51 33.50
N LEU A 451 -9.17 -11.73 33.81
CA LEU A 451 -8.50 -12.97 33.40
C LEU A 451 -9.23 -13.58 32.20
N TYR A 452 -8.46 -14.05 31.21
CA TYR A 452 -8.96 -14.55 29.93
C TYR A 452 -8.79 -16.07 29.85
N GLU A 453 -9.90 -16.79 29.72
CA GLU A 453 -9.94 -18.24 29.54
C GLU A 453 -10.22 -18.60 28.07
N TYR A 454 -9.54 -19.64 27.59
CA TYR A 454 -9.69 -20.15 26.23
C TYR A 454 -10.07 -21.63 26.24
N ASP A 455 -10.77 -22.08 25.21
CA ASP A 455 -11.07 -23.50 25.00
C ASP A 455 -9.90 -24.24 24.30
N LYS A 456 -10.07 -25.54 24.03
CA LYS A 456 -9.06 -26.38 23.36
C LYS A 456 -8.78 -25.96 21.90
N ALA A 457 -9.72 -25.30 21.23
CA ALA A 457 -9.53 -24.76 19.88
C ALA A 457 -8.86 -23.36 19.90
N GLY A 458 -8.81 -22.72 21.07
CA GLY A 458 -8.21 -21.41 21.30
C GLY A 458 -9.18 -20.24 21.13
N TYR A 459 -10.50 -20.49 21.10
CA TYR A 459 -11.52 -19.45 21.18
C TYR A 459 -11.66 -18.96 22.63
N LYS A 460 -12.12 -17.72 22.84
CA LYS A 460 -12.35 -17.21 24.21
C LYS A 460 -13.54 -17.96 24.79
N LYS A 461 -13.33 -18.70 25.86
CA LYS A 461 -14.43 -19.36 26.59
C LYS A 461 -15.10 -18.37 27.54
N ARG A 462 -14.29 -17.68 28.34
CA ARG A 462 -14.75 -16.80 29.42
C ARG A 462 -13.76 -15.66 29.67
N VAL A 463 -14.25 -14.51 30.10
CA VAL A 463 -13.44 -13.44 30.70
C VAL A 463 -14.01 -13.14 32.08
N VAL A 464 -13.20 -13.28 33.12
CA VAL A 464 -13.62 -13.08 34.52
C VAL A 464 -12.99 -11.81 35.06
N ARG A 465 -13.80 -10.92 35.61
CA ARG A 465 -13.38 -9.65 36.21
C ARG A 465 -13.32 -9.75 37.72
N TYR A 466 -12.23 -9.28 38.28
CA TYR A 466 -11.93 -9.31 39.70
C TYR A 466 -11.71 -7.90 40.24
N ASN A 467 -12.18 -7.63 41.45
CA ASN A 467 -11.76 -6.45 42.20
C ASN A 467 -10.27 -6.57 42.61
N PRO A 468 -9.62 -5.51 43.13
CA PRO A 468 -8.23 -5.56 43.56
C PRO A 468 -7.97 -6.49 44.77
N GLY A 469 -9.02 -6.89 45.50
CA GLY A 469 -8.95 -7.87 46.60
C GLY A 469 -8.96 -9.33 46.14
N GLY A 470 -9.31 -9.60 44.87
CA GLY A 470 -9.38 -10.94 44.30
C GLY A 470 -10.79 -11.56 44.24
N ASP A 471 -11.84 -10.82 44.58
CA ASP A 471 -13.23 -11.31 44.45
C ASP A 471 -13.74 -11.13 43.01
N ILE A 472 -14.49 -12.12 42.51
CA ILE A 472 -15.18 -12.02 41.22
C ILE A 472 -16.32 -11.00 41.37
N ILE A 473 -16.37 -10.04 40.44
CA ILE A 473 -17.42 -9.01 40.38
C ILE A 473 -18.28 -9.09 39.11
N GLN A 474 -17.77 -9.74 38.06
CA GLN A 474 -18.44 -9.86 36.76
C GLN A 474 -17.78 -10.95 35.92
N TYR A 475 -18.51 -11.61 35.03
CA TYR A 475 -17.89 -12.45 34.00
C TYR A 475 -18.67 -12.46 32.69
N MET A 476 -17.97 -12.73 31.59
CA MET A 476 -18.54 -12.79 30.25
C MET A 476 -18.20 -14.12 29.57
N VAL A 477 -19.18 -14.75 28.91
CA VAL A 477 -19.00 -15.97 28.08
C VAL A 477 -19.31 -15.70 26.62
N PHE A 478 -18.77 -16.50 25.71
CA PHE A 478 -18.86 -16.31 24.27
C PHE A 478 -19.35 -17.58 23.57
N GLU A 479 -20.25 -17.41 22.59
CA GLU A 479 -20.73 -18.48 21.72
C GLU A 479 -20.34 -18.21 20.26
N TYR A 480 -20.02 -19.27 19.52
CA TYR A 480 -19.44 -19.21 18.19
C TYR A 480 -20.24 -20.03 17.16
N ASP A 481 -20.25 -19.57 15.89
CA ASP A 481 -20.77 -20.36 14.77
C ASP A 481 -19.80 -21.48 14.33
N LEU A 482 -20.25 -22.34 13.41
CA LEU A 482 -19.45 -23.42 12.82
C LEU A 482 -18.23 -22.93 12.02
N GLN A 483 -18.12 -21.62 11.75
CA GLN A 483 -16.96 -20.99 11.11
C GLN A 483 -16.07 -20.25 12.13
N GLY A 484 -16.33 -20.38 13.44
CA GLY A 484 -15.53 -19.78 14.50
C GLY A 484 -15.73 -18.29 14.71
N LYS A 485 -16.85 -17.70 14.24
CA LYS A 485 -17.21 -16.31 14.50
C LYS A 485 -18.08 -16.20 15.75
N VAL A 486 -17.84 -15.18 16.58
CA VAL A 486 -18.67 -14.94 17.78
C VAL A 486 -20.07 -14.48 17.36
N ILE A 487 -21.09 -15.25 17.73
CA ILE A 487 -22.50 -14.94 17.41
C ILE A 487 -23.26 -14.34 18.59
N LYS A 488 -22.81 -14.64 19.81
CA LYS A 488 -23.35 -14.08 21.05
C LYS A 488 -22.26 -13.96 22.10
N ASP A 489 -22.34 -12.92 22.93
CA ASP A 489 -21.70 -12.92 24.25
C ASP A 489 -22.73 -12.56 25.32
N ILE A 490 -22.51 -13.05 26.54
CA ILE A 490 -23.41 -12.89 27.69
C ILE A 490 -22.56 -12.43 28.87
N ASP A 491 -23.01 -11.36 29.51
CA ASP A 491 -22.34 -10.65 30.61
C ASP A 491 -23.15 -10.84 31.90
N PHE A 492 -22.50 -11.27 32.98
CA PHE A 492 -23.10 -11.62 34.26
C PHE A 492 -22.49 -10.78 35.38
N ARG A 493 -23.32 -10.13 36.20
CA ARG A 493 -22.90 -9.15 37.23
C ARG A 493 -23.32 -9.54 38.66
N GLY A 494 -23.78 -10.76 38.86
CA GLY A 494 -24.02 -11.27 40.20
C GLY A 494 -24.29 -12.77 40.23
N GLN A 495 -24.05 -13.34 41.40
CA GLN A 495 -24.40 -14.72 41.71
C GLN A 495 -25.92 -14.94 41.66
N GLY A 496 -26.32 -16.18 41.39
CA GLY A 496 -27.70 -16.62 41.45
C GLY A 496 -28.24 -16.79 42.88
N GLU A 497 -29.20 -17.68 43.04
CA GLU A 497 -29.76 -18.05 44.35
C GLU A 497 -28.83 -18.98 45.12
N ASP A 498 -27.97 -19.75 44.42
CA ASP A 498 -27.08 -20.74 45.04
C ASP A 498 -25.81 -20.15 45.70
N GLY A 499 -25.58 -18.83 45.55
CA GLY A 499 -24.44 -18.11 46.11
C GLY A 499 -23.09 -18.47 45.49
N LYS A 500 -23.08 -19.06 44.30
CA LYS A 500 -21.85 -19.41 43.54
C LYS A 500 -21.80 -18.61 42.24
N TRP A 501 -20.64 -18.68 41.61
CA TRP A 501 -20.40 -18.12 40.28
C TRP A 501 -20.25 -19.26 39.28
N PHE A 502 -20.60 -18.97 38.03
CA PHE A 502 -20.54 -19.86 36.86
C PHE A 502 -21.60 -20.97 36.88
N THR A 503 -22.79 -20.63 37.39
CA THR A 503 -23.97 -21.50 37.50
C THR A 503 -25.11 -20.99 36.62
N SER A 504 -26.13 -21.81 36.40
CA SER A 504 -27.21 -21.48 35.44
C SER A 504 -28.19 -20.40 35.94
N ASP A 505 -28.12 -20.07 37.23
CA ASP A 505 -28.93 -19.07 37.92
C ASP A 505 -28.24 -17.70 38.07
N ASP A 506 -26.99 -17.56 37.59
CA ASP A 506 -26.25 -16.29 37.60
C ASP A 506 -27.01 -15.14 36.92
N ARG A 507 -26.88 -13.94 37.49
CA ARG A 507 -27.60 -12.74 37.05
C ARG A 507 -26.96 -12.12 35.81
N ILE A 508 -27.63 -12.29 34.68
CA ILE A 508 -27.29 -11.62 33.42
C ILE A 508 -27.48 -10.11 33.58
N GLU A 509 -26.41 -9.36 33.33
CA GLU A 509 -26.42 -7.90 33.16
C GLU A 509 -26.95 -7.55 31.76
N LYS A 510 -26.39 -8.21 30.75
CA LYS A 510 -26.72 -8.02 29.34
C LYS A 510 -26.19 -9.12 28.44
N TYR A 511 -26.65 -9.15 27.20
CA TYR A 511 -26.04 -9.96 26.15
C TYR A 511 -26.04 -9.22 24.81
N HIS A 512 -25.17 -9.64 23.90
CA HIS A 512 -25.13 -9.12 22.52
C HIS A 512 -25.42 -10.22 21.51
N LEU A 513 -26.17 -9.91 20.45
CA LEU A 513 -26.27 -10.75 19.25
C LEU A 513 -25.53 -10.10 18.09
N PHE A 514 -24.55 -10.81 17.53
CA PHE A 514 -23.71 -10.34 16.44
C PHE A 514 -24.18 -10.90 15.10
N ARG A 515 -24.23 -10.04 14.07
CA ARG A 515 -24.49 -10.45 12.68
C ARG A 515 -23.32 -10.07 11.79
N TYR A 516 -23.16 -10.81 10.70
CA TYR A 516 -22.08 -10.65 9.74
C TYR A 516 -22.61 -10.33 8.35
N ASN A 517 -21.84 -9.57 7.57
CA ASN A 517 -22.15 -9.33 6.16
C ASN A 517 -21.69 -10.50 5.27
N LYS A 518 -22.04 -10.47 3.98
CA LYS A 518 -21.66 -11.49 2.99
C LYS A 518 -20.14 -11.73 2.85
N ASN A 519 -19.32 -10.75 3.26
CA ASN A 519 -17.85 -10.85 3.24
C ASN A 519 -17.28 -11.37 4.58
N GLY A 520 -18.13 -11.84 5.50
CA GLY A 520 -17.73 -12.39 6.79
C GLY A 520 -17.26 -11.38 7.84
N LYS A 521 -17.46 -10.07 7.62
CA LYS A 521 -17.17 -9.00 8.60
C LYS A 521 -18.39 -8.75 9.48
N MET A 522 -18.19 -8.43 10.75
CA MET A 522 -19.29 -8.14 11.68
C MET A 522 -20.02 -6.90 11.17
N LYS A 523 -21.31 -6.98 10.86
CA LYS A 523 -22.11 -5.84 10.36
C LYS A 523 -22.71 -5.05 11.51
N ASN A 524 -23.34 -5.74 12.46
CA ASN A 524 -23.98 -5.12 13.59
C ASN A 524 -24.04 -6.03 14.83
N ALA A 525 -24.24 -5.38 15.97
CA ALA A 525 -24.58 -6.01 17.24
C ALA A 525 -25.88 -5.39 17.78
N ARG A 526 -26.74 -6.21 18.37
CA ARG A 526 -27.87 -5.76 19.20
C ARG A 526 -27.56 -6.10 20.65
N GLU A 527 -27.70 -5.12 21.54
CA GLU A 527 -27.47 -5.24 22.99
C GLU A 527 -28.83 -5.31 23.70
N PHE A 528 -28.94 -6.23 24.65
CA PHE A 528 -30.14 -6.48 25.45
C PHE A 528 -29.74 -6.35 26.91
N HIS A 529 -30.24 -5.33 27.63
CA HIS A 529 -29.75 -4.96 28.96
C HIS A 529 -30.84 -5.17 30.02
N ALA A 530 -30.50 -5.87 31.10
CA ALA A 530 -31.42 -6.27 32.17
C ALA A 530 -32.12 -5.06 32.82
N GLU A 531 -31.33 -4.07 33.24
CA GLU A 531 -31.82 -2.87 33.94
C GLU A 531 -32.61 -1.87 33.07
N HIS A 532 -32.61 -1.97 31.73
CA HIS A 532 -33.28 -0.99 30.88
C HIS A 532 -34.70 -1.42 30.49
N ASN A 533 -34.81 -2.49 29.71
CA ASN A 533 -36.09 -3.11 29.32
C ASN A 533 -36.07 -4.64 29.50
N GLY A 534 -34.89 -5.24 29.60
CA GLY A 534 -34.70 -6.63 29.98
C GLY A 534 -35.36 -7.65 29.04
N LYS A 535 -35.87 -8.70 29.69
CA LYS A 535 -36.53 -9.85 29.08
C LYS A 535 -37.79 -9.45 28.32
N GLY A 536 -38.16 -10.27 27.35
CA GLY A 536 -39.44 -10.15 26.66
C GLY A 536 -40.68 -10.35 27.56
N LYS A 537 -41.86 -10.31 26.93
CA LYS A 537 -43.15 -10.58 27.59
C LYS A 537 -43.22 -11.98 28.19
N ASP A 538 -42.44 -12.92 27.68
CA ASP A 538 -42.39 -14.29 28.18
C ASP A 538 -41.54 -14.48 29.46
N GLY A 539 -40.82 -13.43 29.90
CA GLY A 539 -40.01 -13.45 31.11
C GLY A 539 -38.77 -14.35 31.04
N LYS A 540 -38.35 -14.77 29.85
CA LYS A 540 -37.14 -15.56 29.60
C LYS A 540 -36.10 -14.72 28.89
N TRP A 541 -34.86 -15.19 28.90
CA TRP A 541 -33.76 -14.59 28.15
C TRP A 541 -33.45 -15.43 26.92
N PHE A 542 -32.85 -14.78 25.91
CA PHE A 542 -32.46 -15.35 24.62
C PHE A 542 -33.65 -15.74 23.74
N THR A 543 -34.78 -15.04 23.91
CA THR A 543 -36.03 -15.26 23.17
C THR A 543 -36.28 -14.12 22.17
N SER A 544 -37.21 -14.32 21.24
CA SER A 544 -37.42 -13.39 20.12
C SER A 544 -38.10 -12.07 20.50
N ASP A 545 -38.69 -12.01 21.69
CA ASP A 545 -39.38 -10.86 22.26
C ASP A 545 -38.52 -10.05 23.26
N ASP A 546 -37.27 -10.47 23.51
CA ASP A 546 -36.29 -9.70 24.29
C ASP A 546 -36.10 -8.28 23.73
N VAL A 547 -36.07 -7.29 24.60
CA VAL A 547 -36.07 -5.89 24.19
C VAL A 547 -34.64 -5.41 23.92
N VAL A 548 -34.35 -5.06 22.68
CA VAL A 548 -33.09 -4.42 22.29
C VAL A 548 -33.00 -3.08 23.02
N SER A 549 -32.02 -2.93 23.90
CA SER A 549 -31.77 -1.70 24.66
C SER A 549 -30.94 -0.69 23.85
N SER A 550 -30.08 -1.19 22.98
CA SER A 550 -29.23 -0.38 22.11
C SER A 550 -28.65 -1.22 20.98
N ALA A 551 -28.20 -0.58 19.92
CA ALA A 551 -27.65 -1.23 18.74
C ALA A 551 -26.31 -0.63 18.35
N LYS A 552 -25.46 -1.41 17.68
CA LYS A 552 -24.17 -0.95 17.18
C LYS A 552 -23.95 -1.40 15.75
N GLU A 553 -23.71 -0.46 14.84
CA GLU A 553 -23.27 -0.75 13.47
C GLU A 553 -21.75 -0.62 13.37
N PHE A 554 -21.14 -1.54 12.62
CA PHE A 554 -19.70 -1.59 12.36
C PHE A 554 -19.45 -1.30 10.88
N LEU A 555 -18.74 -0.22 10.60
CA LEU A 555 -18.53 0.32 9.26
C LEU A 555 -17.07 0.13 8.82
N TYR A 556 -16.92 -0.35 7.60
CA TYR A 556 -15.63 -0.67 7.00
C TYR A 556 -15.38 0.21 5.77
N ASP A 557 -14.13 0.53 5.52
CA ASP A 557 -13.73 1.22 4.29
C ASP A 557 -13.83 0.31 3.05
N LYS A 558 -13.51 0.86 1.86
CA LYS A 558 -13.51 0.11 0.60
C LYS A 558 -12.54 -1.09 0.58
N ASN A 559 -11.64 -1.19 1.56
CA ASN A 559 -10.62 -2.23 1.71
C ASN A 559 -10.99 -3.27 2.79
N GLY A 560 -12.13 -3.11 3.47
CA GLY A 560 -12.56 -4.00 4.56
C GLY A 560 -11.82 -3.78 5.88
N VAL A 561 -11.17 -2.62 6.07
CA VAL A 561 -10.60 -2.17 7.35
C VAL A 561 -11.73 -1.52 8.16
N HIS A 562 -11.82 -1.87 9.45
CA HIS A 562 -12.86 -1.34 10.35
C HIS A 562 -12.57 0.13 10.61
N LYS A 563 -13.36 1.05 10.06
CA LYS A 563 -13.05 2.48 10.05
C LYS A 563 -13.87 3.24 11.09
N GLU A 564 -15.11 2.83 11.30
CA GLU A 564 -16.09 3.58 12.07
C GLU A 564 -17.06 2.64 12.78
N ASP A 565 -17.57 3.07 13.93
CA ASP A 565 -18.71 2.46 14.62
C ASP A 565 -19.76 3.52 14.91
N LYS A 566 -21.04 3.13 14.87
CA LYS A 566 -22.18 3.93 15.30
C LYS A 566 -22.92 3.20 16.42
N LYS A 567 -23.14 3.83 17.57
CA LYS A 567 -23.89 3.29 18.71
C LYS A 567 -25.21 4.04 18.87
N TYR A 568 -26.31 3.32 18.77
CA TYR A 568 -27.68 3.82 18.83
C TYR A 568 -28.37 3.39 20.12
N ILE A 569 -29.24 4.24 20.66
CA ILE A 569 -30.00 4.03 21.90
C ILE A 569 -31.52 3.99 21.70
N GLY A 570 -32.02 4.15 20.46
CA GLY A 570 -33.43 3.94 20.15
C GLY A 570 -33.66 3.77 18.64
N ALA A 571 -34.63 2.93 18.28
CA ALA A 571 -34.97 2.55 16.90
C ALA A 571 -35.86 3.58 16.16
N GLY A 572 -35.69 4.87 16.47
CA GLY A 572 -36.44 5.95 15.82
C GLY A 572 -37.96 5.90 16.00
N LYS A 573 -38.67 6.40 14.99
CA LYS A 573 -40.13 6.43 14.87
C LYS A 573 -40.68 5.18 14.18
N ASP A 574 -39.91 4.58 13.28
CA ASP A 574 -40.34 3.39 12.54
C ASP A 574 -40.18 2.07 13.34
N ASN A 575 -39.49 2.15 14.49
CA ASN A 575 -39.21 1.07 15.43
C ASN A 575 -38.37 -0.08 14.83
N LYS A 576 -37.54 0.21 13.82
CA LYS A 576 -36.60 -0.73 13.20
C LYS A 576 -35.16 -0.25 13.35
N TRP A 577 -34.36 -1.00 14.08
CA TRP A 577 -32.93 -0.72 14.18
C TRP A 577 -32.19 -0.80 12.83
N PHE A 578 -31.24 0.12 12.64
CA PHE A 578 -30.40 0.33 11.46
C PHE A 578 -31.12 1.02 10.30
N THR A 579 -31.77 2.16 10.60
CA THR A 579 -32.47 3.09 9.70
C THR A 579 -32.00 4.53 9.93
N ASP A 580 -32.38 5.44 9.02
CA ASP A 580 -31.93 6.85 9.08
C ASP A 580 -32.55 7.64 10.24
N ASP A 581 -33.57 7.10 10.93
CA ASP A 581 -34.22 7.72 12.09
C ASP A 581 -33.80 7.14 13.46
N ASP A 582 -32.83 6.20 13.50
CA ASP A 582 -32.23 5.71 14.75
C ASP A 582 -31.64 6.87 15.59
N ILE A 583 -31.84 6.81 16.91
CA ILE A 583 -31.28 7.77 17.87
C ILE A 583 -29.83 7.39 18.16
N LEU A 584 -28.88 8.08 17.53
CA LEU A 584 -27.45 7.91 17.77
C LEU A 584 -27.04 8.44 19.15
N GLN A 585 -26.16 7.71 19.85
CA GLN A 585 -25.58 8.06 21.16
C GLN A 585 -24.14 8.55 21.02
N TYR A 586 -23.38 7.95 20.11
CA TYR A 586 -22.04 8.37 19.71
C TYR A 586 -21.64 7.63 18.42
N TYR A 587 -20.69 8.18 17.68
CA TYR A 587 -19.89 7.42 16.73
C TYR A 587 -18.43 7.32 17.18
N THR A 588 -17.66 6.41 16.58
CA THR A 588 -16.24 6.20 16.91
C THR A 588 -15.44 6.01 15.64
N LEU A 589 -14.38 6.79 15.45
CA LEU A 589 -13.45 6.68 14.33
C LEU A 589 -12.19 5.92 14.75
N TYR A 590 -11.77 4.96 13.92
CA TYR A 590 -10.61 4.11 14.15
C TYR A 590 -9.45 4.51 13.23
N HIS A 591 -8.28 4.81 13.81
CA HIS A 591 -7.09 5.29 13.11
C HIS A 591 -5.97 4.25 13.18
N TYR A 592 -5.61 3.70 12.03
CA TYR A 592 -4.56 2.69 11.88
C TYR A 592 -3.27 3.32 11.36
N SER A 593 -2.16 2.78 11.85
CA SER A 593 -0.85 3.41 11.73
C SER A 593 -0.18 3.09 10.38
N SER A 594 0.44 4.08 9.76
CA SER A 594 1.28 3.92 8.55
C SER A 594 2.72 3.47 8.87
N VAL A 595 2.89 2.62 9.89
CA VAL A 595 4.13 2.55 10.68
C VAL A 595 5.31 1.91 9.95
N ARG A 596 6.34 2.75 9.79
CA ARG A 596 7.75 2.40 9.61
C ARG A 596 8.22 1.52 10.79
N TYR A 597 9.04 0.52 10.52
CA TYR A 597 9.96 -0.04 11.53
C TYR A 597 11.34 0.59 11.37
#